data_AF-A0A3S9EVV6-F1
#
_entry.id   AF-A0A3S9EVV6-F1
#
_cell.length_a   1.000
_cell.length_b   1.000
_cell.length_c   1.000
_cell.angle_alpha   90.00
_cell.angle_beta   90.00
_cell.angle_gamma   90.00
#
_symmetry.space_group_name_H-M   'P 1'
#
loop_
_entity.id
_entity.type
_entity.pdbx_description
1 polymer ?
#
loop_
_entity_poly.entity_id
_entity_poly.type
_entity_poly.pdbx_seq_one_letter_code
_entity_poly.pdbx_strand_id
1 'polypeptide(L)'
;MKLTHRSGNRASLPFHAFSSFNKPGGRVHPRVARTRNRILDLWEGMASYATIADELNISISTVVDCIARAKRLKDPRANRPFRHRKIQIAEKRRREIRRLHADGYRPREIAKQLGISKRLVLLRLREAG
;
A
#
# COMPACT_ATOMS: atom_id res chain seq x y z
N MET A 1 -56.95 2.52 -8.98
CA MET A 1 -55.53 2.86 -9.17
C MET A 1 -55.17 4.07 -8.32
N LYS A 2 -54.37 3.92 -7.27
CA LYS A 2 -53.70 5.03 -6.56
C LYS A 2 -52.31 4.57 -6.15
N LEU A 3 -51.28 5.11 -6.79
CA LEU A 3 -49.87 4.87 -6.44
C LEU A 3 -49.57 5.64 -5.15
N THR A 4 -49.43 4.93 -4.04
CA THR A 4 -48.97 5.51 -2.77
C THR A 4 -47.47 5.77 -2.87
N HIS A 5 -47.09 7.04 -3.06
CA HIS A 5 -45.70 7.46 -2.89
C HIS A 5 -45.30 7.28 -1.43
N ARG A 6 -44.58 6.19 -1.12
CA ARG A 6 -43.87 6.05 0.16
C ARG A 6 -42.77 7.10 0.21
N SER A 7 -43.07 8.24 0.83
CA SER A 7 -42.07 9.19 1.32
C SER A 7 -41.28 8.48 2.42
N GLY A 8 -40.20 7.81 2.02
CA GLY A 8 -39.22 7.27 2.97
C GLY A 8 -38.54 8.46 3.63
N ASN A 9 -38.81 8.64 4.92
CA ASN A 9 -38.14 9.61 5.78
C ASN A 9 -36.63 9.31 5.73
N ARG A 10 -35.89 9.97 4.83
CA ARG A 10 -34.43 9.84 4.74
C ARG A 10 -33.90 10.49 6.00
N ALA A 11 -33.64 9.67 7.03
CA ALA A 11 -32.89 10.10 8.20
C ALA A 11 -31.70 10.92 7.69
N SER A 12 -31.65 12.19 8.07
CA SER A 12 -30.58 13.10 7.67
C SER A 12 -29.29 12.60 8.32
N LEU A 13 -28.64 11.65 7.67
CA LEU A 13 -27.35 11.17 8.12
C LEU A 13 -26.40 12.38 8.13
N PRO A 14 -25.54 12.49 9.15
CA PRO A 14 -24.60 13.60 9.22
C PRO A 14 -23.69 13.58 7.98
N PHE A 15 -23.20 14.76 7.56
CA PHE A 15 -22.51 14.93 6.27
C PHE A 15 -21.33 13.95 6.06
N HIS A 16 -20.67 13.53 7.14
CA HIS A 16 -19.58 12.58 7.11
C HIS A 16 -20.02 11.15 6.74
N ALA A 17 -21.29 10.77 6.89
CA ALA A 17 -21.82 9.47 6.46
C ALA A 17 -21.85 9.33 4.93
N PHE A 18 -22.02 10.44 4.19
CA PHE A 18 -21.97 10.48 2.73
C PHE A 18 -20.56 10.59 2.16
N SER A 19 -19.57 10.76 3.03
CA SER A 19 -18.17 10.75 2.66
C SER A 19 -17.84 9.51 1.84
N SER A 20 -17.06 9.67 0.77
CA SER A 20 -16.59 8.54 -0.06
C SER A 20 -15.85 7.48 0.78
N PHE A 21 -15.38 7.86 1.97
CA PHE A 21 -14.75 7.01 2.97
C PHE A 21 -15.71 6.12 3.77
N ASN A 22 -17.01 6.45 3.87
CA ASN A 22 -18.02 5.73 4.65
C ASN A 22 -19.05 4.98 3.77
N LYS A 23 -18.92 5.05 2.45
CA LYS A 23 -19.82 4.33 1.54
C LYS A 23 -19.65 2.80 1.66
N PRO A 24 -20.75 2.03 1.70
CA PRO A 24 -20.69 0.58 1.71
C PRO A 24 -19.91 0.07 0.49
N GLY A 25 -18.93 -0.81 0.75
CA GLY A 25 -17.99 -1.32 -0.26
C GLY A 25 -16.65 -0.58 -0.34
N GLY A 26 -16.40 0.46 0.47
CA GLY A 26 -15.07 1.05 0.65
C GLY A 26 -14.43 1.62 -0.63
N ARG A 27 -15.24 1.93 -1.64
CA ARG A 27 -14.77 2.36 -2.97
C ARG A 27 -14.30 3.82 -2.91
N VAL A 28 -13.02 4.01 -2.59
CA VAL A 28 -12.35 5.29 -2.76
C VAL A 28 -12.26 5.66 -4.25
N HIS A 29 -12.30 6.96 -4.55
CA HIS A 29 -12.11 7.41 -5.92
C HIS A 29 -10.75 6.91 -6.47
N PRO A 30 -10.66 6.42 -7.73
CA PRO A 30 -9.43 5.83 -8.27
C PRO A 30 -8.21 6.74 -8.16
N ARG A 31 -8.40 8.06 -8.31
CA ARG A 31 -7.32 9.05 -8.10
C ARG A 31 -6.76 9.00 -6.67
N VAL A 32 -7.64 8.94 -5.66
CA VAL A 32 -7.25 8.87 -4.25
C VAL A 32 -6.55 7.54 -3.94
N ALA A 33 -7.03 6.43 -4.52
CA ALA A 33 -6.36 5.14 -4.41
C ALA A 33 -4.94 5.18 -4.97
N ARG A 34 -4.75 5.76 -6.16
CA ARG A 34 -3.43 5.92 -6.79
C ARG A 34 -2.50 6.79 -5.95
N THR A 35 -2.98 7.93 -5.45
CA THR A 35 -2.19 8.80 -4.56
C THR A 35 -1.78 8.07 -3.28
N ARG A 36 -2.71 7.36 -2.64
CA ARG A 36 -2.41 6.54 -1.45
C ARG A 36 -1.32 5.50 -1.72
N ASN A 37 -1.45 4.75 -2.82
CA ASN A 37 -0.46 3.75 -3.20
C ASN A 37 0.91 4.40 -3.44
N ARG A 38 0.94 5.55 -4.10
CA ARG A 38 2.18 6.29 -4.35
C ARG A 38 2.83 6.80 -3.06
N ILE A 39 2.04 7.30 -2.10
CA ILE A 39 2.53 7.65 -0.75
C ILE A 39 3.21 6.45 -0.11
N LEU A 40 2.58 5.28 -0.15
CA LEU A 40 3.12 4.05 0.44
C LEU A 40 4.36 3.54 -0.29
N ASP A 41 4.44 3.70 -1.61
CA ASP A 41 5.62 3.31 -2.40
C ASP A 41 6.82 4.20 -2.09
N LEU A 42 6.61 5.52 -2.02
CA LEU A 42 7.65 6.47 -1.62
C LEU A 42 8.05 6.26 -0.15
N TRP A 43 7.07 5.96 0.71
CA TRP A 43 7.33 5.61 2.09
C TRP A 43 8.15 4.31 2.19
N GLU A 44 7.80 3.26 1.47
CA GLU A 44 8.61 2.04 1.46
C GLU A 44 10.04 2.30 0.94
N GLY A 45 10.20 3.23 0.00
CA GLY A 45 11.47 3.69 -0.55
C GLY A 45 12.35 4.54 0.38
N MET A 46 11.93 4.76 1.63
CA MET A 46 12.59 5.58 2.66
C MET A 46 12.56 7.11 2.42
N ALA A 47 11.60 7.62 1.63
CA ALA A 47 11.41 9.06 1.50
C ALA A 47 10.98 9.72 2.82
N SER A 48 11.36 10.97 3.05
CA SER A 48 10.87 11.71 4.23
C SER A 48 9.40 12.14 4.06
N TYR A 49 8.71 12.48 5.14
CA TYR A 49 7.35 13.01 5.04
C TYR A 49 7.27 14.27 4.17
N ALA A 50 8.26 15.17 4.30
CA ALA A 50 8.37 16.39 3.50
C ALA A 50 8.55 16.06 2.02
N THR A 51 9.50 15.18 1.69
CA THR A 51 9.75 14.76 0.30
C THR A 51 8.51 14.15 -0.36
N ILE A 52 7.73 13.35 0.38
CA ILE A 52 6.50 12.76 -0.15
C ILE A 52 5.42 13.83 -0.38
N ALA A 53 5.28 14.77 0.57
CA ALA A 53 4.34 15.87 0.47
C ALA A 53 4.64 16.75 -0.75
N ASP A 54 5.92 17.11 -0.94
CA ASP A 54 6.38 17.93 -2.05
C ASP A 54 6.18 17.22 -3.39
N GLU A 55 6.61 15.96 -3.52
CA GLU A 55 6.53 15.24 -4.80
C GLU A 55 5.08 14.98 -5.25
N LEU A 56 4.16 14.80 -4.29
CA LEU A 56 2.75 14.53 -4.61
C LEU A 56 1.87 15.78 -4.53
N ASN A 57 2.45 16.93 -4.18
CA ASN A 57 1.76 18.19 -3.94
C ASN A 57 0.54 18.02 -3.01
N ILE A 58 0.79 17.44 -1.84
CA ILE A 58 -0.21 17.20 -0.79
C ILE A 58 0.31 17.65 0.57
N SER A 59 -0.60 17.91 1.51
CA SER A 59 -0.20 18.30 2.86
C SER A 59 0.56 17.17 3.59
N ILE A 60 1.54 17.54 4.43
CA ILE A 60 2.29 16.62 5.28
C ILE A 60 1.34 15.84 6.21
N SER A 61 0.31 16.48 6.76
CA SER A 61 -0.68 15.82 7.62
C SER A 61 -1.42 14.68 6.89
N THR A 62 -1.76 14.88 5.61
CA THR A 62 -2.37 13.82 4.79
C THR A 62 -1.43 12.63 4.60
N VAL A 63 -0.13 12.87 4.44
CA VAL A 63 0.88 11.80 4.35
C VAL A 63 0.94 11.01 5.65
N VAL A 64 1.00 11.71 6.80
CA VAL A 64 1.03 11.10 8.14
C VAL A 64 -0.21 10.24 8.37
N ASP A 65 -1.42 10.78 8.11
CA ASP A 65 -2.68 10.06 8.27
C ASP A 65 -2.77 8.82 7.39
N CYS A 66 -2.29 8.94 6.15
CA CYS A 66 -2.25 7.84 5.20
C CYS A 66 -1.37 6.70 5.71
N ILE A 67 -0.17 7.01 6.22
CA ILE A 67 0.76 6.01 6.75
C ILE A 67 0.23 5.42 8.06
N ALA A 68 -0.29 6.24 8.98
CA ALA A 68 -0.89 5.77 10.23
C ALA A 68 -2.04 4.79 9.97
N ARG A 69 -2.87 5.07 8.97
CA ARG A 69 -3.93 4.18 8.53
C ARG A 69 -3.39 2.89 7.94
N ALA A 70 -2.38 2.95 7.07
CA ALA A 70 -1.77 1.77 6.48
C ALA A 70 -1.12 0.85 7.54
N LYS A 71 -0.50 1.44 8.58
CA LYS A 71 -0.01 0.68 9.76
C LYS A 71 -1.13 -0.06 10.47
N ARG A 72 -2.28 0.61 10.70
CA ARG A 72 -3.47 -0.01 11.32
C ARG A 72 -4.03 -1.17 10.49
N LEU A 73 -4.01 -1.03 9.16
CA LEU A 73 -4.40 -2.07 8.20
C LEU A 73 -3.32 -3.15 8.00
N LYS A 74 -2.20 -3.07 8.72
CA LYS A 74 -1.04 -3.99 8.62
C LYS A 74 -0.48 -4.09 7.20
N ASP A 75 -0.51 -2.98 6.46
CA ASP A 75 0.11 -2.93 5.14
C ASP A 75 1.64 -3.12 5.27
N PRO A 76 2.25 -4.08 4.56
CA PRO A 76 3.68 -4.35 4.64
C PRO A 76 4.57 -3.20 4.18
N ARG A 77 4.05 -2.26 3.37
CA ARG A 77 4.77 -1.06 2.88
C ARG A 77 4.89 0.02 3.94
N ALA A 78 3.96 0.06 4.90
CA ALA A 78 3.94 1.07 5.97
C ALA A 78 5.00 0.81 7.06
N ASN A 79 5.52 -0.42 7.13
CA ASN A 79 6.50 -0.82 8.13
C ASN A 79 7.95 -0.58 7.65
N ARG A 80 8.68 0.26 8.39
CA ARG A 80 10.12 0.53 8.22
C ARG A 80 10.88 0.02 9.43
N PRO A 81 11.25 -1.27 9.48
CA PRO A 81 12.02 -1.82 10.60
C PRO A 81 13.43 -1.22 10.69
N PHE A 82 13.99 -0.72 9.58
CA PHE A 82 15.36 -0.21 9.55
C PHE A 82 15.42 1.26 9.18
N ARG A 83 16.31 2.01 9.85
CA ARG A 83 16.61 3.41 9.51
C ARG A 83 17.43 3.54 8.21
N HIS A 84 18.25 2.54 7.88
CA HIS A 84 19.13 2.58 6.70
C HIS A 84 18.46 2.03 5.45
N ARG A 85 18.40 2.87 4.40
CA ARG A 85 17.78 2.55 3.10
C ARG A 85 18.32 1.27 2.46
N LYS A 86 19.64 1.03 2.52
CA LYS A 86 20.26 -0.18 1.93
C LYS A 86 19.73 -1.47 2.58
N ILE A 87 19.58 -1.48 3.91
CA ILE A 87 19.08 -2.63 4.65
C ILE A 87 17.60 -2.86 4.32
N GLN A 88 16.80 -1.78 4.27
CA GLN A 88 15.39 -1.86 3.89
C GLN A 88 15.19 -2.42 2.47
N ILE A 89 15.99 -1.98 1.50
CA ILE A 89 15.93 -2.49 0.11
C ILE A 89 16.30 -3.97 0.07
N ALA A 90 17.32 -4.38 0.82
CA ALA A 90 17.72 -5.79 0.90
C ALA A 90 16.60 -6.66 1.50
N GLU A 91 15.92 -6.17 2.54
CA GLU A 91 14.82 -6.88 3.18
C GLU A 91 13.58 -6.96 2.28
N LYS A 92 13.23 -5.87 1.59
CA LYS A 92 12.18 -5.87 0.57
C LYS A 92 12.47 -6.91 -0.51
N ARG A 93 13.71 -6.96 -1.00
CA ARG A 93 14.13 -7.94 -2.02
C ARG A 93 14.00 -9.37 -1.51
N ARG A 94 14.38 -9.66 -0.26
CA ARG A 94 14.19 -10.99 0.35
C ARG A 94 12.71 -11.38 0.42
N ARG A 95 11.84 -10.45 0.81
CA ARG A 95 10.39 -10.66 0.84
C ARG A 95 9.83 -10.99 -0.54
N GLU A 96 10.26 -10.24 -1.56
CA GLU A 96 9.82 -10.46 -2.94
C GLU A 96 10.31 -11.80 -3.51
N ILE A 97 11.57 -12.18 -3.24
CA ILE A 97 12.10 -13.50 -3.62
C ILE A 97 11.26 -14.63 -3.01
N ARG A 98 10.94 -14.53 -1.71
CA ARG A 98 10.11 -15.53 -1.02
C ARG A 98 8.71 -15.59 -1.59
N ARG A 99 8.10 -14.43 -1.87
CA ARG A 99 6.77 -14.34 -2.46
C ARG A 99 6.72 -15.01 -3.83
N LEU A 100 7.60 -14.64 -4.75
CA LEU A 100 7.65 -15.22 -6.09
C LEU A 100 7.94 -16.73 -6.05
N HIS A 101 8.78 -17.18 -5.13
CA HIS A 101 9.02 -18.61 -4.95
C HIS A 101 7.78 -19.35 -4.43
N ALA A 102 7.04 -18.75 -3.48
CA ALA A 102 5.78 -19.30 -2.99
C ALA A 102 4.69 -19.32 -4.08
N ASP A 103 4.72 -18.34 -5.00
CA ASP A 103 3.85 -18.29 -6.19
C ASP A 103 4.27 -19.31 -7.28
N GLY A 104 5.32 -20.11 -7.05
CA GLY A 104 5.74 -21.21 -7.92
C GLY A 104 6.78 -20.85 -9.00
N TYR A 105 7.28 -19.62 -9.02
CA TYR A 105 8.29 -19.20 -10.00
C TYR A 105 9.63 -19.90 -9.78
N ARG A 106 10.29 -20.29 -10.87
CA ARG A 106 11.60 -20.95 -10.82
C ARG A 106 12.67 -19.91 -10.45
N PRO A 107 13.74 -20.29 -9.73
CA PRO A 107 14.81 -19.35 -9.34
C PRO A 107 15.45 -18.56 -10.51
N ARG A 108 15.46 -19.13 -11.73
CA ARG A 108 15.93 -18.44 -12.94
C ARG A 108 14.98 -17.32 -13.39
N GLU A 109 13.67 -17.52 -13.25
CA GLU A 109 12.65 -16.53 -13.63
C GLU A 109 12.62 -15.39 -12.63
N ILE A 110 12.69 -15.72 -11.33
CA ILE A 110 12.82 -14.74 -10.24
C ILE A 110 14.05 -13.84 -10.47
N ALA A 111 15.18 -14.43 -10.82
CA ALA A 111 16.41 -13.70 -11.11
C ALA A 111 16.22 -12.70 -12.29
N LYS A 112 15.59 -13.15 -13.38
CA LYS A 112 15.29 -12.32 -14.54
C LYS A 112 14.31 -11.19 -14.20
N GLN A 113 13.25 -11.49 -13.45
CA GLN A 113 12.21 -10.54 -13.08
C GLN A 113 12.71 -9.46 -12.11
N LEU A 114 13.60 -9.82 -11.18
CA LEU A 114 14.17 -8.88 -10.20
C LEU A 114 15.48 -8.23 -10.66
N GLY A 115 16.04 -8.63 -11.81
CA GLY A 115 17.30 -8.12 -12.33
C GLY A 115 18.52 -8.46 -11.46
N ILE A 116 18.55 -9.65 -10.86
CA ILE A 116 19.61 -10.10 -9.95
C ILE A 116 20.21 -11.44 -10.37
N SER A 117 21.36 -11.80 -9.80
CA SER A 117 22.02 -13.07 -10.12
C SER A 117 21.25 -14.27 -9.55
N LYS A 118 21.20 -15.37 -10.33
CA LYS A 118 20.62 -16.66 -9.88
C LYS A 118 21.24 -17.15 -8.57
N ARG A 119 22.56 -16.95 -8.40
CA ARG A 119 23.29 -17.31 -7.17
C ARG A 119 22.75 -16.59 -5.94
N LEU A 120 22.44 -15.30 -6.06
CA LEU A 120 21.85 -14.53 -4.96
C LEU A 120 20.47 -15.05 -4.58
N VAL A 121 19.63 -15.37 -5.57
CA VAL A 121 18.29 -15.94 -5.33
C VAL A 121 18.40 -17.26 -4.54
N LEU A 122 19.24 -18.19 -5.00
CA LEU A 122 19.44 -19.48 -4.34
C LEU A 122 19.96 -19.32 -2.90
N LEU A 123 20.94 -18.43 -2.68
CA LEU A 123 21.45 -18.14 -1.34
C LEU A 123 20.34 -17.67 -0.40
N ARG A 124 19.47 -16.75 -0.87
CA ARG A 124 18.37 -16.19 -0.05
C ARG A 124 17.23 -17.16 0.20
N LEU A 125 16.99 -18.09 -0.73
CA LEU A 125 16.03 -19.16 -0.49
C LEU A 125 16.57 -20.17 0.53
N ARG A 126 17.87 -20.49 0.48
CA ARG A 126 18.53 -21.36 1.47
C ARG A 126 18.58 -20.75 2.87
N GLU A 127 18.76 -19.44 2.99
CA GLU A 127 18.72 -18.74 4.30
C GLU A 127 17.31 -18.72 4.92
N ALA A 128 16.26 -19.00 4.13
CA ALA A 128 14.87 -18.87 4.56
C ALA A 128 14.16 -20.21 4.81
N GLY A 129 14.77 -21.33 4.41
CA GLY A 129 14.32 -22.69 4.70
C GLY A 129 15.20 -23.33 5.75
#